data_AF-I1DTV3-F1
#
_entry.id   AF-I1DTV3-F1
#
_cell.length_a   1.000
_cell.length_b   1.000
_cell.length_c   1.000
_cell.angle_alpha   90.00
_cell.angle_beta   90.00
_cell.angle_gamma   90.00
#
_symmetry.space_group_name_H-M   'P 1'
#
loop_
_entity.id
_entity.type
_entity.pdbx_description
1 polymer ?
#
loop_
_entity_poly.entity_id
_entity_poly.type
_entity_poly.pdbx_seq_one_letter_code
_entity_poly.pdbx_strand_id
1 'polypeptide(L)'
;MKQLLSAICLLCSLLPVSAQQNPDQITVFFPAFGGDTTLGRNVSTVLSLQLAQTSRKAPWPDNPDKLDFGRGIIKWSPDSLSLTQQDVAIRTAQQAKLLAQMVVLGSTQRFGSNVVVEVEVLLPRYQAAYPGCSSNSRLPCDYRKQHLELWPLRCQQHSLYTPLPRRRYHMAGIVLDDDVVKKFRAVKGLPITAALNTTQVIGHTGDDLQFLEFNRHLNNAPTKLRSQGVEGYVSLPKISAKNSEFADMAGGLLQLFRGDWQAAHSSFSRVIANPVTRVPLKIDAYLLRGMAQFRQGGNGLADINTAAALAPYDAGAARYQLTAMLLAARPAAEITQTLADKRFLFDTDDDWLLAFDRLLQCRGSSG
;
A
#
# COMPACT_ATOMS: atom_id res chain seq x y z
N MET A 1 9.48 -32.95 42.74
CA MET A 1 10.39 -32.09 41.93
C MET A 1 10.28 -32.37 40.41
N LYS A 2 9.08 -32.41 39.82
CA LYS A 2 8.88 -32.68 38.38
C LYS A 2 7.65 -31.96 37.77
N GLN A 3 7.30 -30.77 38.27
CA GLN A 3 6.13 -30.02 37.76
C GLN A 3 6.36 -28.51 37.65
N LEU A 4 7.59 -28.06 37.37
CA LEU A 4 7.90 -26.62 37.34
C LEU A 4 8.75 -26.19 36.13
N LEU A 5 8.78 -26.98 35.05
CA LEU A 5 9.62 -26.71 33.86
C LEU A 5 8.86 -26.62 32.53
N SER A 6 7.52 -26.64 32.53
CA SER A 6 6.71 -26.64 31.29
C SER A 6 6.16 -25.27 30.89
N ALA A 7 6.63 -24.17 31.48
CA ALA A 7 6.04 -22.83 31.28
C ALA A 7 6.97 -21.78 30.63
N ILE A 8 8.13 -22.17 30.09
CA ILE A 8 9.18 -21.21 29.64
C ILE A 8 9.43 -21.18 28.11
N CYS A 9 8.69 -21.94 27.28
CA CYS A 9 8.88 -21.91 25.81
C CYS A 9 7.78 -21.24 24.98
N LEU A 10 6.78 -20.60 25.60
CA LEU A 10 5.65 -19.95 24.89
C LEU A 10 5.51 -18.46 25.23
N LEU A 11 6.64 -17.76 25.37
CA LEU A 11 6.72 -16.33 25.68
C LEU A 11 7.50 -15.53 24.62
N CYS A 12 7.41 -15.94 23.34
CA CYS A 12 8.03 -15.24 22.21
C CYS A 12 7.04 -14.62 21.21
N SER A 13 5.78 -14.39 21.56
CA SER A 13 4.83 -13.71 20.65
C SER A 13 3.79 -12.84 21.35
N LEU A 14 4.23 -12.04 22.32
CA LEU A 14 3.48 -10.86 22.77
C LEU A 14 4.45 -9.69 22.91
N LEU A 15 5.05 -9.28 21.79
CA LEU A 15 5.52 -7.91 21.70
C LEU A 15 4.27 -7.02 21.72
N PRO A 16 4.20 -6.01 22.61
CA PRO A 16 3.09 -5.07 22.57
C PRO A 16 3.05 -4.45 21.18
N VAL A 17 1.88 -4.55 20.56
CA VAL A 17 1.60 -4.02 19.24
C VAL A 17 1.52 -2.50 19.36
N SER A 18 2.68 -1.89 19.26
CA SER A 18 2.80 -0.48 18.94
C SER A 18 3.10 -0.42 17.45
N ALA A 19 2.43 0.46 16.71
CA ALA A 19 2.68 0.58 15.29
C ALA A 19 4.19 0.77 15.02
N GLN A 20 4.68 0.13 13.95
CA GLN A 20 6.11 0.03 13.73
C GLN A 20 6.64 1.36 13.17
N GLN A 21 7.61 1.96 13.87
CA GLN A 21 8.34 3.10 13.31
C GLN A 21 9.04 2.65 12.02
N ASN A 22 8.67 3.28 10.91
CA ASN A 22 9.32 3.09 9.63
C ASN A 22 10.11 4.36 9.28
N PRO A 23 11.45 4.40 9.46
CA PRO A 23 12.22 5.58 9.09
C PRO A 23 12.37 5.72 7.56
N ASP A 24 12.03 4.68 6.80
CA ASP A 24 12.25 4.65 5.37
C ASP A 24 11.22 5.50 4.61
N GLN A 25 11.69 6.08 3.52
CA GLN A 25 10.86 6.81 2.58
C GLN A 25 10.13 5.83 1.65
N ILE A 26 8.83 6.03 1.46
CA ILE A 26 8.05 5.33 0.46
C ILE A 26 7.70 6.31 -0.66
N THR A 27 8.21 6.03 -1.85
CA THR A 27 8.04 6.89 -3.03
C THR A 27 6.97 6.32 -3.95
N VAL A 28 6.02 7.17 -4.37
CA VAL A 28 5.01 6.86 -5.38
C VAL A 28 5.29 7.68 -6.64
N PHE A 29 5.44 7.00 -7.77
CA PHE A 29 5.68 7.63 -9.06
C PHE A 29 4.37 7.84 -9.83
N PHE A 30 4.12 9.07 -10.26
CA PHE A 30 2.98 9.49 -11.07
C PHE A 30 3.46 10.13 -12.38
N PRO A 31 3.58 9.38 -13.47
CA PRO A 31 3.67 9.99 -14.80
C PRO A 31 2.36 10.70 -15.16
N ALA A 32 2.38 11.52 -16.21
CA ALA A 32 1.14 11.97 -16.81
C ALA A 32 0.40 10.75 -17.39
N PHE A 33 -0.92 10.73 -17.25
CA PHE A 33 -1.71 9.61 -17.78
C PHE A 33 -1.79 9.67 -19.30
N GLY A 34 -2.02 8.50 -19.92
CA GLY A 34 -2.25 8.40 -21.36
C GLY A 34 -3.56 9.07 -21.79
N GLY A 35 -3.64 9.45 -23.07
CA GLY A 35 -4.76 10.19 -23.65
C GLY A 35 -4.34 11.59 -24.10
N ASP A 36 -5.24 12.56 -23.99
CA ASP A 36 -4.90 13.98 -24.20
C ASP A 36 -3.84 14.43 -23.19
N THR A 37 -2.73 15.00 -23.65
CA THR A 37 -1.55 15.28 -22.80
C THR A 37 -1.87 16.22 -21.65
N THR A 38 -2.68 17.25 -21.89
CA THR A 38 -3.07 18.21 -20.83
C THR A 38 -4.01 17.54 -19.85
N LEU A 39 -5.02 16.84 -20.36
CA LEU A 39 -5.98 16.12 -19.53
C LEU A 39 -5.31 15.07 -18.65
N GLY A 40 -4.45 14.24 -19.22
CA GLY A 40 -3.73 13.18 -18.52
C GLY A 40 -2.86 13.71 -17.39
N ARG A 41 -2.19 14.86 -17.59
CA ARG A 41 -1.42 15.54 -16.56
C ARG A 41 -2.30 16.09 -15.43
N ASN A 42 -3.45 16.68 -15.78
CA ASN A 42 -4.36 17.24 -14.79
C ASN A 42 -4.97 16.13 -13.93
N VAL A 43 -5.42 15.05 -14.56
CA VAL A 43 -6.00 13.89 -13.85
C VAL A 43 -4.95 13.22 -12.96
N SER A 44 -3.72 13.00 -13.45
CA SER A 44 -2.67 12.40 -12.63
C SER A 44 -2.35 13.28 -11.42
N THR A 45 -2.37 14.61 -11.59
CA THR A 45 -2.26 15.59 -10.50
C THR A 45 -3.40 15.41 -9.49
N VAL A 46 -4.66 15.39 -9.94
CA VAL A 46 -5.84 15.21 -9.09
C VAL A 46 -5.75 13.92 -8.27
N LEU A 47 -5.49 12.78 -8.90
CA LEU A 47 -5.41 11.49 -8.20
C LEU A 47 -4.20 11.41 -7.27
N SER A 48 -3.07 11.99 -7.66
CA SER A 48 -1.90 12.04 -6.78
C SER A 48 -2.18 12.83 -5.50
N LEU A 49 -2.93 13.93 -5.58
CA LEU A 49 -3.34 14.70 -4.41
C LEU A 49 -4.33 13.92 -3.54
N GLN A 50 -5.24 13.13 -4.13
CA GLN A 50 -6.08 12.21 -3.35
C GLN A 50 -5.26 11.18 -2.58
N LEU A 51 -4.26 10.57 -3.25
CA LEU A 51 -3.40 9.60 -2.62
C LEU A 51 -2.52 10.27 -1.55
N ALA A 52 -1.99 11.46 -1.80
CA ALA A 52 -1.22 12.21 -0.81
C ALA A 52 -2.01 12.37 0.49
N GLN A 53 -3.31 12.63 0.40
CA GLN A 53 -4.15 12.76 1.58
C GLN A 53 -4.17 11.50 2.47
N THR A 54 -3.84 10.31 1.94
CA THR A 54 -3.80 9.07 2.73
C THR A 54 -2.47 8.93 3.48
N SER A 55 -1.46 9.70 3.06
CA SER A 55 -0.13 9.75 3.65
C SER A 55 -0.13 10.63 4.90
N ARG A 56 -0.77 10.16 5.97
CA ARG A 56 -0.70 10.86 7.27
C ARG A 56 0.76 11.03 7.70
N LYS A 57 1.12 12.20 8.22
CA LYS A 57 2.35 12.42 8.97
C LYS A 57 1.96 12.72 10.40
N ALA A 58 2.71 12.20 11.36
CA ALA A 58 2.50 12.59 12.75
C ALA A 58 2.85 14.07 12.98
N PRO A 59 2.13 14.77 13.88
CA PRO A 59 0.86 14.40 14.53
C PRO A 59 -0.35 15.24 14.07
N TRP A 60 -1.54 14.73 14.47
CA TRP A 60 -2.88 15.38 14.55
C TRP A 60 -3.77 15.52 13.29
N PRO A 61 -5.12 15.36 13.43
CA PRO A 61 -5.88 14.91 14.63
C PRO A 61 -5.95 13.40 14.88
N ASP A 62 -5.67 12.55 13.89
CA ASP A 62 -6.00 11.12 13.96
C ASP A 62 -4.82 10.17 14.29
N ASN A 63 -3.87 10.62 15.13
CA ASN A 63 -2.71 9.81 15.56
C ASN A 63 -2.39 10.06 17.06
N PRO A 64 -3.22 9.55 17.98
CA PRO A 64 -3.13 9.82 19.42
C PRO A 64 -1.79 9.36 20.03
N ASP A 65 -1.18 8.33 19.45
CA ASP A 65 0.05 7.71 19.95
C ASP A 65 1.33 8.34 19.35
N LYS A 66 1.21 9.41 18.55
CA LYS A 66 2.33 10.17 17.94
C LYS A 66 3.30 9.29 17.12
N LEU A 67 2.80 8.24 16.47
CA LEU A 67 3.59 7.26 15.74
C LEU A 67 4.13 7.82 14.42
N ASP A 68 5.43 7.68 14.14
CA ASP A 68 6.04 8.09 12.85
C ASP A 68 6.09 6.91 11.86
N PHE A 69 5.37 7.07 10.75
CA PHE A 69 5.27 6.10 9.66
C PHE A 69 6.18 6.45 8.48
N GLY A 70 7.22 7.24 8.71
CA GLY A 70 8.17 7.67 7.69
C GLY A 70 7.60 8.72 6.75
N ARG A 71 8.28 8.95 5.62
CA ARG A 71 7.88 9.94 4.61
C ARG A 71 7.23 9.25 3.41
N GLY A 72 5.99 9.60 3.10
CA GLY A 72 5.41 9.37 1.78
C GLY A 72 5.84 10.48 0.83
N ILE A 73 6.45 10.15 -0.30
CA ILE A 73 6.82 11.13 -1.33
C ILE A 73 6.11 10.78 -2.63
N ILE A 74 5.52 11.78 -3.25
CA ILE A 74 4.99 11.67 -4.62
C ILE A 74 6.01 12.31 -5.56
N LYS A 75 6.37 11.59 -6.61
CA LYS A 75 7.21 12.10 -7.70
C LYS A 75 6.40 12.13 -8.98
N TRP A 76 6.20 13.33 -9.50
CA TRP A 76 5.50 13.56 -10.76
C TRP A 76 6.48 13.54 -11.93
N SER A 77 6.02 13.02 -13.08
CA SER A 77 6.68 13.24 -14.36
C SER A 77 5.71 13.88 -15.36
N PRO A 78 6.15 14.87 -16.16
CA PRO A 78 5.35 15.38 -17.27
C PRO A 78 5.23 14.38 -18.42
N ASP A 79 6.11 13.37 -18.47
CA ASP A 79 6.08 12.36 -19.52
C ASP A 79 4.82 11.51 -19.39
N SER A 80 4.05 11.45 -20.47
CA SER A 80 2.85 10.63 -20.52
C SER A 80 3.22 9.16 -20.71
N LEU A 81 2.68 8.30 -19.85
CA LEU A 81 2.79 6.85 -19.96
C LEU A 81 1.40 6.24 -19.97
N SER A 82 1.10 5.46 -21.00
CA SER A 82 -0.18 4.76 -21.11
C SER A 82 -0.19 3.45 -20.31
N LEU A 83 -1.37 2.87 -20.16
CA LEU A 83 -1.55 1.54 -19.54
C LEU A 83 -0.84 0.41 -20.30
N THR A 84 -0.44 0.59 -21.55
CA THR A 84 0.33 -0.43 -22.31
C THR A 84 1.84 -0.33 -22.08
N GLN A 85 2.33 0.75 -21.45
CA GLN A 85 3.75 1.01 -21.23
C GLN A 85 4.23 0.64 -19.81
N GLN A 86 3.68 -0.43 -19.24
CA GLN A 86 3.92 -0.85 -17.85
C GLN A 86 5.41 -1.10 -17.57
N ASP A 87 6.10 -1.80 -18.46
CA ASP A 87 7.51 -2.10 -18.30
C ASP A 87 8.39 -0.85 -18.32
N VAL A 88 8.02 0.14 -19.15
CA VAL A 88 8.71 1.45 -19.17
C VAL A 88 8.50 2.17 -17.86
N ALA A 89 7.26 2.17 -17.33
CA ALA A 89 6.94 2.80 -16.06
C ALA A 89 7.66 2.15 -14.88
N ILE A 90 7.72 0.81 -14.84
CA ILE A 90 8.46 0.05 -13.82
C ILE A 90 9.95 0.37 -13.91
N ARG A 91 10.56 0.31 -15.11
CA ARG A 91 11.99 0.64 -15.28
C ARG A 91 12.32 2.07 -14.85
N THR A 92 11.46 3.03 -15.19
CA THR A 92 11.62 4.43 -14.76
C THR A 92 11.54 4.55 -13.24
N ALA A 93 10.53 3.94 -12.61
CA ALA A 93 10.36 3.92 -11.16
C ALA A 93 11.55 3.29 -10.42
N GLN A 94 12.21 2.31 -11.02
CA GLN A 94 13.38 1.65 -10.44
C GLN A 94 14.70 2.42 -10.62
N GLN A 95 14.73 3.52 -11.37
CA GLN A 95 15.93 4.35 -11.49
C GLN A 95 16.38 4.86 -10.11
N ALA A 96 17.69 4.93 -9.88
CA ALA A 96 18.28 5.29 -8.59
C ALA A 96 17.80 6.66 -8.05
N LYS A 97 17.44 7.59 -8.94
CA LYS A 97 16.89 8.91 -8.57
C LYS A 97 15.43 8.87 -8.08
N LEU A 98 14.71 7.79 -8.35
CA LEU A 98 13.29 7.62 -7.99
C LEU A 98 13.11 6.56 -6.90
N LEU A 99 13.59 5.33 -7.15
CA LEU A 99 13.41 4.16 -6.28
C LEU A 99 11.98 4.07 -5.72
N ALA A 100 10.99 4.12 -6.61
CA ALA A 100 9.57 4.17 -6.25
C ALA A 100 8.96 2.79 -6.00
N GLN A 101 8.41 2.61 -4.79
CA GLN A 101 7.75 1.37 -4.37
C GLN A 101 6.38 1.19 -5.02
N MET A 102 5.80 2.27 -5.55
CA MET A 102 4.50 2.28 -6.21
C MET A 102 4.56 3.14 -7.46
N VAL A 103 3.88 2.70 -8.52
CA VAL A 103 3.63 3.47 -9.74
C VAL A 103 2.14 3.53 -9.97
N VAL A 104 1.61 4.71 -10.28
CA VAL A 104 0.21 4.87 -10.68
C VAL A 104 0.18 5.26 -12.15
N LEU A 105 -0.29 4.34 -12.98
CA LEU A 105 -0.56 4.56 -14.40
C LEU A 105 -2.04 4.78 -14.63
N GLY A 106 -2.38 5.48 -15.70
CA GLY A 106 -3.77 5.60 -16.11
C GLY A 106 -3.94 5.99 -17.56
N SER A 107 -5.16 5.85 -18.04
CA SER A 107 -5.64 6.43 -19.29
C SER A 107 -6.81 7.36 -18.98
N THR A 108 -6.97 8.41 -19.79
CA THR A 108 -8.01 9.41 -19.61
C THR A 108 -8.78 9.63 -20.89
N GLN A 109 -10.10 9.76 -20.75
CA GLN A 109 -10.99 10.08 -21.86
C GLN A 109 -12.08 11.05 -21.40
N ARG A 110 -12.37 12.08 -22.20
CA ARG A 110 -13.53 12.96 -21.99
C ARG A 110 -14.80 12.24 -22.40
N PHE A 111 -15.82 12.30 -21.55
CA PHE A 111 -17.15 11.77 -21.82
C PHE A 111 -18.21 12.78 -21.36
N GLY A 112 -18.72 13.58 -22.29
CA GLY A 112 -19.62 14.70 -21.96
C GLY A 112 -18.94 15.73 -21.05
N SER A 113 -19.59 16.06 -19.92
CA SER A 113 -19.06 16.95 -18.87
C SER A 113 -18.09 16.28 -17.89
N ASN A 114 -17.81 14.99 -18.10
CA ASN A 114 -17.03 14.17 -17.19
C ASN A 114 -15.74 13.68 -17.85
N VAL A 115 -14.81 13.25 -17.02
CA VAL A 115 -13.57 12.58 -17.42
C VAL A 115 -13.58 11.18 -16.83
N VAL A 116 -13.52 10.18 -17.70
CA VAL A 116 -13.39 8.77 -17.32
C VAL A 116 -11.92 8.42 -17.27
N VAL A 117 -11.52 7.75 -16.20
CA VAL A 117 -10.13 7.40 -15.91
C VAL A 117 -10.04 5.92 -15.59
N GLU A 118 -9.21 5.20 -16.32
CA GLU A 118 -8.79 3.85 -15.93
C GLU A 118 -7.44 3.95 -15.24
N VAL A 119 -7.26 3.21 -14.14
CA VAL A 119 -6.07 3.33 -13.29
C VAL A 119 -5.52 1.96 -12.97
N GLU A 120 -4.19 1.86 -13.05
CA GLU A 120 -3.44 0.72 -12.55
C GLU A 120 -2.39 1.15 -11.54
N VAL A 121 -2.30 0.40 -10.45
CA VAL A 121 -1.23 0.53 -9.46
C VAL A 121 -0.26 -0.63 -9.65
N LEU A 122 0.99 -0.30 -9.97
CA LEU A 122 2.08 -1.26 -10.13
C LEU A 122 3.04 -1.15 -8.93
N LEU A 123 3.51 -2.30 -8.44
CA LEU A 123 4.48 -2.39 -7.35
C LEU A 123 5.78 -2.98 -7.89
N PRO A 124 6.79 -2.16 -8.21
CA PRO A 124 8.06 -2.65 -8.76
C PRO A 124 8.75 -3.66 -7.82
N ARG A 125 9.50 -4.60 -8.43
CA ARG A 125 10.33 -5.54 -7.69
C ARG A 125 11.71 -4.96 -7.49
N TYR A 126 12.28 -5.22 -6.32
CA TYR A 126 13.65 -4.84 -6.00
C TYR A 126 14.35 -6.03 -5.34
N GLN A 127 15.68 -6.03 -5.40
CA GLN A 127 16.51 -6.92 -4.59
C GLN A 127 16.75 -6.27 -3.23
N ALA A 128 16.61 -7.02 -2.13
CA ALA A 128 16.96 -6.51 -0.80
C ALA A 128 18.44 -6.13 -0.74
N ALA A 129 18.78 -4.93 -0.26
CA ALA A 129 20.17 -4.48 -0.25
C ALA A 129 21.08 -5.27 0.72
N TYR A 130 20.51 -5.93 1.72
CA TYR A 130 21.26 -6.68 2.72
C TYR A 130 20.69 -8.11 2.90
N PRO A 131 21.52 -9.17 2.87
CA PRO A 131 22.99 -9.15 2.84
C PRO A 131 23.63 -9.02 1.44
N GLY A 132 22.86 -8.77 0.37
CA GLY A 132 23.46 -8.72 -0.97
C GLY A 132 22.66 -7.95 -2.01
N CYS A 133 22.99 -6.66 -2.16
CA CYS A 133 22.85 -5.94 -3.43
C CYS A 133 24.06 -6.28 -4.31
N SER A 134 23.86 -6.96 -5.44
CA SER A 134 24.93 -7.23 -6.40
C SER A 134 24.75 -6.35 -7.62
N SER A 135 25.84 -5.76 -8.13
CA SER A 135 25.84 -5.03 -9.40
C SER A 135 25.44 -5.91 -10.60
N ASN A 136 25.49 -7.24 -10.46
CA ASN A 136 25.12 -8.21 -11.50
C ASN A 136 23.67 -8.69 -11.39
N SER A 137 22.89 -8.13 -10.47
CA SER A 137 21.48 -8.49 -10.29
C SER A 137 20.61 -7.95 -11.42
N ARG A 138 19.60 -8.73 -11.82
CA ARG A 138 18.57 -8.30 -12.78
C ARG A 138 17.63 -7.24 -12.21
N LEU A 139 17.61 -7.08 -10.88
CA LEU A 139 16.72 -6.13 -10.19
C LEU A 139 17.55 -5.05 -9.48
N PRO A 140 17.11 -3.78 -9.53
CA PRO A 140 17.72 -2.72 -8.74
C PRO A 140 17.58 -2.96 -7.24
N CYS A 141 18.48 -2.39 -6.46
CA CYS A 141 18.55 -2.60 -5.03
C CYS A 141 17.57 -1.72 -4.27
N ASP A 142 16.95 -2.32 -3.27
CA ASP A 142 16.11 -1.65 -2.28
C ASP A 142 16.93 -1.35 -1.04
N TYR A 143 17.21 -0.06 -0.82
CA TYR A 143 18.01 0.41 0.32
C TYR A 143 17.17 0.66 1.58
N ARG A 144 15.87 0.38 1.54
CA ARG A 144 15.02 0.43 2.74
C ARG A 144 15.52 -0.58 3.76
N LYS A 145 15.53 -0.18 5.04
CA LYS A 145 15.88 -1.06 6.16
C LYS A 145 14.72 -2.00 6.50
N GLN A 146 13.49 -1.56 6.26
CA GLN A 146 12.27 -2.31 6.58
C GLN A 146 11.43 -2.55 5.32
N HIS A 147 11.03 -3.81 5.14
CA HIS A 147 10.13 -4.26 4.08
C HIS A 147 8.80 -4.70 4.72
N LEU A 148 8.02 -3.71 5.14
CA LEU A 148 6.77 -3.91 5.89
C LEU A 148 5.67 -4.58 5.07
N GLU A 149 5.79 -4.49 3.75
CA GLU A 149 4.92 -5.18 2.81
C GLU A 149 5.11 -6.70 2.74
N LEU A 150 6.22 -7.21 3.26
CA LEU A 150 6.45 -8.65 3.41
C LEU A 150 5.87 -9.11 4.74
N TRP A 151 5.34 -10.33 4.80
CA TRP A 151 4.83 -10.92 6.02
C TRP A 151 5.80 -11.99 6.54
N PRO A 152 6.68 -11.65 7.52
CA PRO A 152 7.69 -12.54 8.03
C PRO A 152 7.10 -13.46 9.10
N LEU A 153 7.45 -14.74 9.04
CA LEU A 153 7.36 -15.69 10.13
C LEU A 153 8.75 -16.24 10.45
N ARG A 154 9.00 -16.49 11.73
CA ARG A 154 10.27 -17.05 12.21
C ARG A 154 10.02 -18.20 13.17
N CYS A 155 10.79 -19.27 13.03
CA CYS A 155 10.87 -20.37 13.97
C CYS A 155 12.32 -20.83 14.00
N GLN A 156 13.00 -20.66 15.14
CA GLN A 156 14.45 -20.90 15.27
C GLN A 156 15.24 -20.18 14.15
N GLN A 157 16.11 -20.89 13.42
CA GLN A 157 16.85 -20.35 12.27
C GLN A 157 16.01 -20.23 10.98
N HIS A 158 14.79 -20.77 10.95
CA HIS A 158 13.96 -20.74 9.75
C HIS A 158 13.15 -19.45 9.68
N SER A 159 13.20 -18.82 8.51
CA SER A 159 12.40 -17.63 8.20
C SER A 159 11.58 -17.88 6.94
N LEU A 160 10.32 -17.47 6.97
CA LEU A 160 9.43 -17.41 5.82
C LEU A 160 9.04 -15.96 5.59
N TYR A 161 9.11 -15.49 4.35
CA TYR A 161 8.63 -14.16 3.98
C TYR A 161 7.52 -14.32 2.94
N THR A 162 6.28 -14.13 3.36
CA THR A 162 5.15 -14.16 2.42
C THR A 162 5.11 -12.81 1.69
N PRO A 163 5.22 -12.79 0.34
CA PRO A 163 5.17 -11.56 -0.41
C PRO A 163 3.74 -11.02 -0.47
N LEU A 164 3.56 -9.79 -0.97
CA LEU A 164 2.24 -9.27 -1.36
C LEU A 164 1.49 -10.25 -2.29
N PRO A 165 0.16 -10.33 -2.21
CA PRO A 165 -0.62 -11.28 -3.00
C PRO A 165 -0.48 -10.99 -4.50
N ARG A 166 -0.43 -9.70 -4.86
CA ARG A 166 -0.23 -9.22 -6.22
C ARG A 166 0.67 -7.99 -6.23
N ARG A 167 1.23 -7.70 -7.42
CA ARG A 167 2.03 -6.50 -7.68
C ARG A 167 1.41 -5.57 -8.72
N ARG A 168 0.22 -5.92 -9.21
CA ARG A 168 -0.54 -5.12 -10.17
C ARG A 168 -2.00 -5.14 -9.75
N TYR A 169 -2.57 -3.95 -9.60
CA TYR A 169 -3.96 -3.74 -9.18
C TYR A 169 -4.64 -2.86 -10.22
N HIS A 170 -5.70 -3.39 -10.82
CA HIS A 170 -6.52 -2.67 -11.78
C HIS A 170 -7.77 -2.15 -11.06
N MET A 171 -7.99 -0.85 -11.11
CA MET A 171 -9.11 -0.19 -10.46
C MET A 171 -10.29 -0.05 -11.43
N ALA A 172 -11.50 -0.02 -10.91
CA ALA A 172 -12.67 0.36 -11.67
C ALA A 172 -12.52 1.80 -12.21
N GLY A 173 -13.20 2.08 -13.32
CA GLY A 173 -13.21 3.39 -13.94
C GLY A 173 -13.63 4.47 -12.95
N ILE A 174 -12.77 5.47 -12.77
CA ILE A 174 -13.03 6.65 -11.95
C ILE A 174 -13.66 7.71 -12.83
N VAL A 175 -14.77 8.28 -12.39
CA VAL A 175 -15.42 9.41 -13.07
C VAL A 175 -15.11 10.68 -12.29
N LEU A 176 -14.52 11.65 -12.98
CA LEU A 176 -14.17 12.96 -12.42
C LEU A 176 -14.97 14.06 -13.13
N ASP A 177 -15.38 15.07 -12.37
CA ASP A 177 -15.99 16.27 -12.95
C ASP A 177 -14.93 17.09 -13.70
N ASP A 178 -15.23 17.53 -14.92
CA ASP A 178 -14.27 18.26 -15.75
C ASP A 178 -13.81 19.58 -15.11
N ASP A 179 -14.66 20.25 -14.34
CA ASP A 179 -14.30 21.48 -13.62
C ASP A 179 -13.25 21.24 -12.54
N VAL A 180 -13.32 20.09 -11.86
CA VAL A 180 -12.28 19.68 -10.91
C VAL A 180 -10.98 19.43 -11.66
N VAL A 181 -11.01 18.72 -12.78
CA VAL A 181 -9.81 18.42 -13.57
C VAL A 181 -9.18 19.71 -14.15
N LYS A 182 -10.00 20.67 -14.61
CA LYS A 182 -9.52 21.96 -15.15
C LYS A 182 -8.83 22.83 -14.10
N LYS A 183 -9.23 22.73 -12.82
CA LYS A 183 -8.65 23.52 -11.73
C LYS A 183 -7.25 23.04 -11.32
N PHE A 184 -6.95 21.76 -11.48
CA PHE A 184 -5.69 21.14 -11.03
C PHE A 184 -4.77 20.81 -12.21
N ARG A 185 -4.39 21.86 -12.96
CA ARG A 185 -3.50 21.72 -14.14
C ARG A 185 -2.08 21.26 -13.80
N ALA A 186 -1.63 21.67 -12.64
CA ALA A 186 -0.37 21.26 -12.05
C ALA A 186 -0.49 21.37 -10.53
N VAL A 187 0.37 20.63 -9.85
CA VAL A 187 0.57 20.79 -8.40
C VAL A 187 1.11 22.19 -8.09
N LYS A 188 1.95 22.74 -8.97
CA LYS A 188 2.53 24.07 -8.89
C LYS A 188 1.49 25.17 -9.13
N GLY A 189 1.56 26.23 -8.34
CA GLY A 189 0.72 27.42 -8.49
C GLY A 189 -0.59 27.39 -7.69
N LEU A 190 -0.81 26.40 -6.85
CA LEU A 190 -1.95 26.39 -5.92
C LEU A 190 -1.71 27.44 -4.82
N PRO A 191 -2.70 28.29 -4.50
CA PRO A 191 -2.54 29.33 -3.50
C PRO A 191 -2.42 28.72 -2.10
N ILE A 192 -1.41 29.15 -1.36
CA ILE A 192 -1.16 28.79 0.04
C ILE A 192 -1.71 29.90 0.93
N THR A 193 -2.61 29.55 1.85
CA THR A 193 -3.17 30.48 2.83
C THR A 193 -2.55 30.29 4.21
N ALA A 194 -2.49 31.35 5.02
CA ALA A 194 -1.86 31.29 6.35
C ALA A 194 -2.62 30.39 7.35
N ALA A 195 -3.94 30.26 7.18
CA ALA A 195 -4.83 29.55 8.08
C ALA A 195 -6.02 28.93 7.33
N LEU A 196 -6.75 28.03 7.99
CA LEU A 196 -7.90 27.30 7.43
C LEU A 196 -9.03 28.21 6.91
N ASN A 197 -9.25 29.36 7.58
CA ASN A 197 -10.40 30.24 7.33
C ASN A 197 -10.00 31.63 6.80
N THR A 198 -8.80 31.76 6.23
CA THR A 198 -8.35 33.03 5.62
C THR A 198 -8.24 32.91 4.12
N THR A 199 -8.55 34.00 3.42
CA THR A 199 -8.30 34.17 1.98
C THR A 199 -6.93 34.79 1.70
N GLN A 200 -6.19 35.16 2.75
CA GLN A 200 -4.86 35.74 2.62
C GLN A 200 -3.88 34.71 2.06
N VAL A 201 -3.48 34.91 0.81
CA VAL A 201 -2.47 34.10 0.13
C VAL A 201 -1.09 34.55 0.60
N ILE A 202 -0.33 33.63 1.19
CA ILE A 202 1.05 33.85 1.67
C ILE A 202 2.11 33.23 0.76
N GLY A 203 1.69 32.55 -0.31
CA GLY A 203 2.57 31.96 -1.30
C GLY A 203 1.83 31.05 -2.27
N HIS A 204 2.59 30.37 -3.12
CA HIS A 204 2.06 29.38 -4.05
C HIS A 204 2.90 28.10 -3.98
N THR A 205 2.29 26.97 -4.29
CA THR A 205 3.00 25.69 -4.37
C THR A 205 4.02 25.68 -5.50
N GLY A 206 5.17 25.07 -5.24
CA GLY A 206 6.20 24.73 -6.22
C GLY A 206 6.07 23.28 -6.66
N ASP A 207 7.15 22.76 -7.24
CA ASP A 207 7.22 21.38 -7.74
C ASP A 207 7.53 20.37 -6.61
N ASP A 208 8.13 20.82 -5.50
CA ASP A 208 8.37 20.03 -4.30
C ASP A 208 7.33 20.35 -3.22
N LEU A 209 6.52 19.36 -2.88
CA LEU A 209 5.53 19.45 -1.81
C LEU A 209 5.89 18.52 -0.65
N GLN A 210 5.89 19.08 0.55
CA GLN A 210 5.87 18.31 1.78
C GLN A 210 4.50 18.47 2.45
N PHE A 211 3.67 17.42 2.40
CA PHE A 211 2.41 17.41 3.11
C PHE A 211 2.63 17.26 4.62
N LEU A 212 1.91 18.05 5.40
CA LEU A 212 2.04 18.11 6.86
C LEU A 212 0.74 17.68 7.56
N GLU A 213 -0.42 18.10 7.04
CA GLU A 213 -1.72 17.88 7.69
C GLU A 213 -2.83 17.75 6.65
N PHE A 214 -3.82 16.89 6.89
CA PHE A 214 -4.95 16.68 6.00
C PHE A 214 -6.28 16.80 6.73
N ASN A 215 -7.04 17.85 6.46
CA ASN A 215 -8.37 18.07 7.07
C ASN A 215 -9.50 17.66 6.13
N ARG A 216 -9.51 16.38 5.73
CA ARG A 216 -10.46 15.82 4.75
C ARG A 216 -11.93 16.03 5.10
N HIS A 217 -12.23 16.08 6.41
CA HIS A 217 -13.59 16.23 6.93
C HIS A 217 -14.12 17.67 6.83
N LEU A 218 -13.23 18.66 6.75
CA LEU A 218 -13.60 20.07 6.65
C LEU A 218 -14.01 20.45 5.21
N ASN A 219 -14.72 21.57 5.07
CA ASN A 219 -15.11 22.08 3.76
C ASN A 219 -13.88 22.43 2.92
N ASN A 220 -13.88 21.97 1.66
CA ASN A 220 -12.77 22.11 0.72
C ASN A 220 -11.44 21.45 1.15
N ALA A 221 -11.52 20.42 2.01
CA ALA A 221 -10.42 19.55 2.43
C ALA A 221 -9.05 20.26 2.59
N PRO A 222 -8.97 21.31 3.42
CA PRO A 222 -7.78 22.11 3.56
C PRO A 222 -6.62 21.26 4.05
N THR A 223 -5.51 21.36 3.34
CA THR A 223 -4.34 20.52 3.51
C THR A 223 -3.15 21.40 3.84
N LYS A 224 -2.56 21.20 5.01
CA LYS A 224 -1.35 21.93 5.38
C LYS A 224 -0.17 21.31 4.67
N LEU A 225 0.62 22.14 4.02
CA LEU A 225 1.82 21.72 3.31
C LEU A 225 2.94 22.75 3.48
N ARG A 226 4.15 22.31 3.18
CA ARG A 226 5.32 23.16 3.01
C ARG A 226 5.82 23.07 1.58
N SER A 227 6.11 24.22 0.99
CA SER A 227 6.60 24.36 -0.38
C SER A 227 7.50 25.58 -0.47
N GLN A 228 8.70 25.43 -1.03
CA GLN A 228 9.65 26.54 -1.22
C GLN A 228 9.90 27.38 0.06
N GLY A 229 9.91 26.73 1.23
CA GLY A 229 10.08 27.39 2.53
C GLY A 229 8.81 28.03 3.10
N VAL A 230 7.71 28.12 2.34
CA VAL A 230 6.41 28.60 2.82
C VAL A 230 5.60 27.44 3.37
N GLU A 231 5.07 27.59 4.59
CA GLU A 231 4.18 26.62 5.23
C GLU A 231 2.79 27.25 5.42
N GLY A 232 1.75 26.55 4.97
CA GLY A 232 0.38 27.00 5.07
C GLY A 232 -0.61 25.99 4.50
N TYR A 233 -1.85 26.42 4.28
CA TYR A 233 -2.93 25.56 3.83
C TYR A 233 -3.22 25.74 2.35
N VAL A 234 -3.44 24.64 1.65
CA VAL A 234 -3.97 24.61 0.29
C VAL A 234 -5.32 23.91 0.33
N SER A 235 -6.31 24.51 -0.32
CA SER A 235 -7.60 23.86 -0.51
C SER A 235 -7.47 22.79 -1.59
N LEU A 236 -7.59 21.53 -1.17
CA LEU A 236 -7.69 20.41 -2.09
C LEU A 236 -9.18 20.15 -2.38
N PRO A 237 -9.54 19.82 -3.62
CA PRO A 237 -10.94 19.61 -3.96
C PRO A 237 -11.46 18.36 -3.23
N LYS A 238 -12.73 18.39 -2.81
CA LYS A 238 -13.48 17.15 -2.57
C LYS A 238 -13.79 16.58 -3.95
N ILE A 239 -12.88 15.74 -4.46
CA ILE A 239 -12.88 15.28 -5.86
C ILE A 239 -14.07 14.35 -6.14
N SER A 240 -14.74 13.83 -5.11
CA SER A 240 -16.13 13.39 -5.22
C SER A 240 -16.78 13.30 -3.83
N ALA A 241 -18.11 13.28 -3.78
CA ALA A 241 -18.88 12.97 -2.56
C ALA A 241 -18.79 11.47 -2.16
N LYS A 242 -18.16 10.62 -2.99
CA LYS A 242 -18.01 9.18 -2.78
C LYS A 242 -16.52 8.82 -2.56
N ASN A 243 -16.28 7.82 -1.71
CA ASN A 243 -14.94 7.28 -1.54
C ASN A 243 -14.48 6.64 -2.86
N SER A 244 -13.32 7.05 -3.37
CA SER A 244 -12.73 6.47 -4.58
C SER A 244 -12.07 5.14 -4.23
N GLU A 245 -12.43 4.07 -4.93
CA GLU A 245 -11.79 2.76 -4.81
C GLU A 245 -10.27 2.86 -4.95
N PHE A 246 -9.78 3.73 -5.85
CA PHE A 246 -8.36 4.01 -6.00
C PHE A 246 -7.76 4.60 -4.72
N ALA A 247 -8.38 5.61 -4.12
CA ALA A 247 -7.86 6.24 -2.92
C ALA A 247 -7.81 5.26 -1.73
N ASP A 248 -8.77 4.35 -1.65
CA ASP A 248 -8.82 3.32 -0.62
C ASP A 248 -7.82 2.19 -0.86
N MET A 249 -7.76 1.62 -2.06
CA MET A 249 -6.85 0.53 -2.34
C MET A 249 -5.38 0.99 -2.41
N ALA A 250 -5.08 2.03 -3.20
CA ALA A 250 -3.72 2.57 -3.31
C ALA A 250 -3.29 3.21 -1.98
N GLY A 251 -4.22 3.87 -1.27
CA GLY A 251 -3.96 4.39 0.07
C GLY A 251 -3.64 3.30 1.08
N GLY A 252 -4.41 2.21 1.08
CA GLY A 252 -4.17 1.04 1.94
C GLY A 252 -2.83 0.39 1.66
N LEU A 253 -2.45 0.25 0.39
CA LEU A 253 -1.10 -0.20 0.00
C LEU A 253 -0.03 0.74 0.56
N LEU A 254 -0.12 2.04 0.29
CA LEU A 254 0.86 3.02 0.78
C LEU A 254 0.98 2.99 2.32
N GLN A 255 -0.13 2.87 3.03
CA GLN A 255 -0.18 2.75 4.50
C GLN A 255 0.50 1.46 4.98
N LEU A 256 0.26 0.35 4.29
CA LEU A 256 0.90 -0.95 4.57
C LEU A 256 2.41 -0.91 4.36
N PHE A 257 2.91 -0.30 3.28
CA PHE A 257 4.35 -0.07 3.07
C PHE A 257 4.98 0.78 4.19
N ARG A 258 4.18 1.65 4.82
CA ARG A 258 4.60 2.57 5.87
C ARG A 258 4.38 2.05 7.29
N GLY A 259 3.76 0.89 7.46
CA GLY A 259 3.48 0.31 8.77
C GLY A 259 2.29 0.92 9.51
N ASP A 260 1.45 1.73 8.83
CA ASP A 260 0.20 2.25 9.39
C ASP A 260 -0.90 1.21 9.24
N TRP A 261 -0.83 0.16 10.07
CA TRP A 261 -1.70 -1.01 9.99
C TRP A 261 -3.17 -0.67 10.21
N GLN A 262 -3.47 0.29 11.10
CA GLN A 262 -4.85 0.70 11.41
C GLN A 262 -5.47 1.45 10.24
N ALA A 263 -4.73 2.38 9.63
CA ALA A 263 -5.23 3.06 8.45
C ALA A 263 -5.34 2.10 7.26
N ALA A 264 -4.35 1.20 7.06
CA ALA A 264 -4.41 0.16 6.04
C ALA A 264 -5.66 -0.72 6.22
N HIS A 265 -5.92 -1.21 7.44
CA HIS A 265 -7.12 -1.98 7.78
C HIS A 265 -8.40 -1.23 7.41
N SER A 266 -8.48 0.05 7.80
CA SER A 266 -9.64 0.90 7.52
C SER A 266 -9.84 1.11 6.01
N SER A 267 -8.75 1.31 5.26
CA SER A 267 -8.77 1.49 3.82
C SER A 267 -9.21 0.22 3.08
N PHE A 268 -8.64 -0.94 3.42
CA PHE A 268 -9.07 -2.21 2.83
C PHE A 268 -10.51 -2.58 3.23
N SER A 269 -10.97 -2.21 4.42
CA SER A 269 -12.38 -2.37 4.82
C SER A 269 -13.33 -1.59 3.91
N ARG A 270 -12.96 -0.36 3.50
CA ARG A 270 -13.76 0.43 2.57
C ARG A 270 -13.77 -0.18 1.16
N VAL A 271 -12.65 -0.75 0.69
CA VAL A 271 -12.61 -1.52 -0.56
C VAL A 271 -13.57 -2.72 -0.52
N ILE A 272 -13.55 -3.49 0.57
CA ILE A 272 -14.42 -4.66 0.74
C ILE A 272 -15.91 -4.26 0.77
N ALA A 273 -16.24 -3.22 1.55
CA ALA A 273 -17.61 -2.75 1.73
C ALA A 273 -18.17 -2.02 0.49
N ASN A 274 -17.32 -1.61 -0.45
CA ASN A 274 -17.76 -0.91 -1.64
C ASN A 274 -18.53 -1.87 -2.59
N PRO A 275 -19.82 -1.60 -2.90
CA PRO A 275 -20.62 -2.46 -3.75
C PRO A 275 -20.12 -2.51 -5.20
N VAL A 276 -19.43 -1.47 -5.68
CA VAL A 276 -18.92 -1.43 -7.07
C VAL A 276 -17.54 -2.06 -7.25
N THR A 277 -16.87 -2.42 -6.15
CA THR A 277 -15.53 -3.01 -6.22
C THR A 277 -15.56 -4.42 -6.80
N ARG A 278 -14.72 -4.65 -7.81
CA ARG A 278 -14.61 -5.95 -8.50
C ARG A 278 -14.02 -7.01 -7.58
N VAL A 279 -14.48 -8.26 -7.74
CA VAL A 279 -14.10 -9.40 -6.88
C VAL A 279 -12.58 -9.58 -6.73
N PRO A 280 -11.74 -9.49 -7.80
CA PRO A 280 -10.29 -9.61 -7.64
C PRO A 280 -9.69 -8.61 -6.65
N LEU A 281 -10.16 -7.36 -6.66
CA LEU A 281 -9.67 -6.34 -5.75
C LEU A 281 -10.18 -6.55 -4.32
N LYS A 282 -11.40 -7.09 -4.16
CA LYS A 282 -11.92 -7.49 -2.84
C LYS A 282 -11.10 -8.61 -2.23
N ILE A 283 -10.71 -9.62 -3.03
CA ILE A 283 -9.84 -10.72 -2.59
C ILE A 283 -8.54 -10.15 -2.03
N ASP A 284 -7.84 -9.30 -2.79
CA ASP A 284 -6.60 -8.69 -2.33
C ASP A 284 -6.81 -7.83 -1.08
N ALA A 285 -7.91 -7.07 -1.00
CA ALA A 285 -8.24 -6.28 0.17
C ALA A 285 -8.51 -7.15 1.40
N TYR A 286 -9.19 -8.30 1.28
CA TYR A 286 -9.34 -9.26 2.38
C TYR A 286 -8.00 -9.82 2.83
N LEU A 287 -7.12 -10.22 1.90
CA LEU A 287 -5.79 -10.76 2.22
C LEU A 287 -4.94 -9.74 2.98
N LEU A 288 -4.89 -8.50 2.47
CA LEU A 288 -4.10 -7.42 3.05
C LEU A 288 -4.71 -6.89 4.35
N ARG A 289 -6.03 -6.85 4.49
CA ARG A 289 -6.71 -6.52 5.75
C ARG A 289 -6.43 -7.57 6.82
N GLY A 290 -6.52 -8.86 6.49
CA GLY A 290 -6.19 -9.93 7.41
C GLY A 290 -4.73 -9.90 7.87
N MET A 291 -3.79 -9.63 6.94
CA MET A 291 -2.39 -9.36 7.31
C MET A 291 -2.27 -8.18 8.27
N ALA A 292 -2.92 -7.04 7.98
CA ALA A 292 -2.91 -5.88 8.86
C ALA A 292 -3.45 -6.23 10.26
N GLN A 293 -4.53 -7.01 10.37
CA GLN A 293 -5.06 -7.47 11.67
C GLN A 293 -4.04 -8.29 12.46
N PHE A 294 -3.34 -9.23 11.83
CA PHE A 294 -2.26 -9.98 12.49
C PHE A 294 -1.09 -9.08 12.89
N ARG A 295 -0.73 -8.09 12.05
CA ARG A 295 0.29 -7.09 12.39
C ARG A 295 -0.12 -6.21 13.57
N GLN A 296 -1.42 -6.08 13.80
CA GLN A 296 -2.00 -5.41 14.97
C GLN A 296 -2.17 -6.34 16.18
N GLY A 297 -1.67 -7.58 16.13
CA GLY A 297 -1.84 -8.61 17.17
C GLY A 297 -3.26 -9.15 17.30
N GLY A 298 -4.16 -8.80 16.38
CA GLY A 298 -5.44 -9.45 16.21
C GLY A 298 -5.31 -10.76 15.42
N ASN A 299 -6.45 -11.31 15.04
CA ASN A 299 -6.53 -12.52 14.22
C ASN A 299 -7.26 -12.23 12.91
N GLY A 300 -6.52 -12.25 11.79
CA GLY A 300 -7.06 -12.01 10.46
C GLY A 300 -7.40 -13.25 9.65
N LEU A 301 -7.44 -14.43 10.28
CA LEU A 301 -7.68 -15.70 9.59
C LEU A 301 -9.04 -15.75 8.89
N ALA A 302 -10.09 -15.16 9.48
CA ALA A 302 -11.43 -15.16 8.90
C ALA A 302 -11.49 -14.42 7.56
N ASP A 303 -10.83 -13.26 7.47
CA ASP A 303 -10.72 -12.50 6.23
C ASP A 303 -9.95 -13.27 5.16
N ILE A 304 -8.83 -13.88 5.56
CA ILE A 304 -7.97 -14.64 4.64
C ILE A 304 -8.67 -15.91 4.14
N ASN A 305 -9.42 -16.61 5.00
CA ASN A 305 -10.24 -17.75 4.58
C ASN A 305 -11.35 -17.32 3.61
N THR A 306 -11.97 -16.16 3.84
CA THR A 306 -12.96 -15.58 2.91
C THR A 306 -12.32 -15.34 1.54
N ALA A 307 -11.13 -14.74 1.51
CA ALA A 307 -10.38 -14.52 0.27
C ALA A 307 -10.03 -15.84 -0.45
N ALA A 308 -9.53 -16.83 0.30
CA ALA A 308 -9.16 -18.14 -0.24
C ALA A 308 -10.36 -18.93 -0.76
N ALA A 309 -11.55 -18.74 -0.18
CA ALA A 309 -12.79 -19.32 -0.68
C ALA A 309 -13.28 -18.63 -1.97
N LEU A 310 -13.10 -17.31 -2.09
CA LEU A 310 -13.42 -16.55 -3.30
C LEU A 310 -12.46 -16.83 -4.47
N ALA A 311 -11.21 -17.18 -4.18
CA ALA A 311 -10.19 -17.50 -5.16
C ALA A 311 -9.47 -18.82 -4.84
N PRO A 312 -10.15 -19.97 -4.95
CA PRO A 312 -9.60 -21.26 -4.52
C PRO A 312 -8.36 -21.70 -5.31
N TYR A 313 -8.20 -21.17 -6.52
CA TYR A 313 -7.10 -21.45 -7.45
C TYR A 313 -6.03 -20.35 -7.51
N ASP A 314 -6.04 -19.40 -6.56
CA ASP A 314 -5.03 -18.34 -6.50
C ASP A 314 -3.89 -18.73 -5.54
N ALA A 315 -2.68 -18.86 -6.07
CA ALA A 315 -1.50 -19.21 -5.28
C ALA A 315 -1.18 -18.15 -4.21
N GLY A 316 -1.43 -16.87 -4.47
CA GLY A 316 -1.24 -15.79 -3.49
C GLY A 316 -2.16 -15.94 -2.29
N ALA A 317 -3.45 -16.19 -2.54
CA ALA A 317 -4.44 -16.47 -1.51
C ALA A 317 -4.08 -17.73 -0.70
N ALA A 318 -3.60 -18.79 -1.36
CA ALA A 318 -3.12 -20.00 -0.70
C ALA A 318 -1.93 -19.72 0.22
N ARG A 319 -0.91 -18.96 -0.23
CA ARG A 319 0.23 -18.56 0.61
C ARG A 319 -0.22 -17.81 1.86
N TYR A 320 -1.13 -16.84 1.70
CA TYR A 320 -1.67 -16.08 2.82
C TYR A 320 -2.46 -16.95 3.78
N GLN A 321 -3.29 -17.88 3.28
CA GLN A 321 -4.06 -18.79 4.11
C GLN A 321 -3.15 -19.66 4.98
N LEU A 322 -2.17 -20.33 4.37
CA LEU A 322 -1.23 -21.18 5.07
C LEU A 322 -0.41 -20.40 6.12
N THR A 323 0.08 -19.20 5.77
CA THR A 323 0.75 -18.28 6.70
C THR A 323 -0.15 -17.86 7.87
N ALA A 324 -1.41 -17.53 7.59
CA ALA A 324 -2.39 -17.14 8.61
C ALA A 324 -2.74 -18.30 9.54
N MET A 325 -2.87 -19.51 9.01
CA MET A 325 -3.12 -20.71 9.82
C MET A 325 -1.97 -20.99 10.78
N LEU A 326 -0.72 -20.80 10.34
CA LEU A 326 0.44 -20.85 11.24
C LEU A 326 0.31 -19.79 12.35
N LEU A 327 0.08 -18.53 12.03
CA LEU A 327 -0.03 -17.48 13.04
C LEU A 327 -1.18 -17.68 14.03
N ALA A 328 -2.31 -18.17 13.53
CA ALA A 328 -3.47 -18.51 14.35
C ALA A 328 -3.30 -19.83 15.13
N ALA A 329 -2.11 -20.44 15.10
CA ALA A 329 -1.78 -21.69 15.78
C ALA A 329 -2.79 -22.83 15.47
N ARG A 330 -3.21 -22.94 14.21
CA ARG A 330 -4.06 -24.07 13.76
C ARG A 330 -3.30 -25.40 13.91
N PRO A 331 -3.99 -26.52 14.15
CA PRO A 331 -3.36 -27.84 14.26
C PRO A 331 -2.52 -28.17 13.02
N ALA A 332 -1.34 -28.77 13.23
CA ALA A 332 -0.42 -29.10 12.13
C ALA A 332 -1.06 -30.03 11.08
N ALA A 333 -1.95 -30.94 11.50
CA ALA A 333 -2.71 -31.82 10.60
C ALA A 333 -3.62 -31.02 9.64
N GLU A 334 -4.30 -29.98 10.14
CA GLU A 334 -5.17 -29.11 9.32
C GLU A 334 -4.37 -28.29 8.32
N ILE A 335 -3.20 -27.78 8.74
CA ILE A 335 -2.29 -27.03 7.86
C ILE A 335 -1.73 -27.95 6.77
N THR A 336 -1.31 -29.16 7.15
CA THR A 336 -0.76 -30.16 6.22
C THR A 336 -1.81 -30.59 5.21
N GLN A 337 -3.05 -30.82 5.64
CA GLN A 337 -4.15 -31.14 4.74
C GLN A 337 -4.43 -29.99 3.77
N THR A 338 -4.57 -28.76 4.29
CA THR A 338 -4.78 -27.57 3.44
C THR A 338 -3.65 -27.39 2.42
N LEU A 339 -2.40 -27.66 2.82
CA LEU A 339 -1.26 -27.59 1.93
C LEU A 339 -1.33 -28.69 0.86
N ALA A 340 -1.67 -29.93 1.24
CA ALA A 340 -1.81 -31.04 0.30
C ALA A 340 -2.89 -30.72 -0.76
N ASP A 341 -4.04 -30.22 -0.31
CA ASP A 341 -5.17 -29.86 -1.19
C ASP A 341 -4.79 -28.75 -2.17
N LYS A 342 -3.85 -27.88 -1.82
CA LYS A 342 -3.44 -26.71 -2.61
C LYS A 342 -2.07 -26.86 -3.28
N ARG A 343 -1.40 -28.01 -3.12
CA ARG A 343 -0.03 -28.22 -3.61
C ARG A 343 0.09 -27.98 -5.11
N PHE A 344 -0.96 -28.30 -5.87
CA PHE A 344 -1.02 -28.10 -7.33
C PHE A 344 -0.94 -26.63 -7.78
N LEU A 345 -1.10 -25.66 -6.86
CA LEU A 345 -0.97 -24.23 -7.16
C LEU A 345 0.47 -23.72 -7.15
N PHE A 346 1.43 -24.57 -6.79
CA PHE A 346 2.82 -24.21 -6.62
C PHE A 346 3.71 -25.03 -7.54
N ASP A 347 4.75 -24.39 -8.07
CA ASP A 347 5.81 -25.08 -8.78
C ASP A 347 6.60 -25.97 -7.81
N THR A 348 7.23 -27.02 -8.35
CA THR A 348 7.93 -28.03 -7.52
C THR A 348 9.14 -27.42 -6.79
N ASP A 349 9.76 -26.41 -7.39
CA ASP A 349 10.90 -25.64 -6.90
C ASP A 349 10.53 -24.27 -6.32
N ASP A 350 9.26 -24.06 -5.94
CA ASP A 350 8.83 -22.80 -5.32
C ASP A 350 9.56 -22.53 -3.99
N ASP A 351 10.41 -21.50 -3.98
CA ASP A 351 11.23 -21.11 -2.82
C ASP A 351 10.40 -20.83 -1.55
N TRP A 352 9.21 -20.23 -1.70
CA TRP A 352 8.35 -19.92 -0.57
C TRP A 352 7.82 -21.21 0.04
N LEU A 353 7.44 -22.18 -0.79
CA LEU A 353 6.91 -23.46 -0.36
C LEU A 353 7.97 -24.30 0.38
N LEU A 354 9.20 -24.34 -0.15
CA LEU A 354 10.33 -24.97 0.53
C LEU A 354 10.61 -24.32 1.90
N ALA A 355 10.47 -22.99 2.00
CA ALA A 355 10.62 -22.28 3.26
C ALA A 355 9.45 -22.55 4.23
N PHE A 356 8.23 -22.69 3.71
CA PHE A 356 7.03 -23.01 4.49
C PHE A 356 7.14 -24.40 5.12
N ASP A 357 7.54 -25.42 4.36
CA ASP A 357 7.70 -26.79 4.84
C ASP A 357 8.70 -26.88 6.00
N ARG A 358 9.85 -26.20 5.90
CA ARG A 358 10.84 -26.08 6.99
C ARG A 358 10.26 -25.42 8.23
N LEU A 359 9.46 -24.37 8.05
CA LEU A 359 8.86 -23.63 9.15
C LEU A 359 7.78 -24.47 9.88
N LEU A 360 6.99 -25.25 9.13
CA LEU A 360 5.97 -26.15 9.67
C LEU A 360 6.61 -27.26 10.52
N GLN A 361 7.70 -27.87 10.04
CA GLN A 361 8.47 -28.89 10.77
C GLN A 361 9.03 -28.33 12.09
N CYS A 362 9.63 -27.14 12.05
CA CYS A 362 10.19 -26.49 13.23
C CYS A 362 9.18 -26.30 14.37
N ARG A 363 7.91 -25.96 14.04
CA ARG A 363 6.86 -25.84 15.06
C ARG A 363 6.40 -27.18 15.61
N GLY A 364 6.35 -28.22 14.77
CA GLY A 364 6.01 -29.57 15.21
C GLY A 364 7.03 -30.15 16.20
N SER A 365 8.30 -29.81 16.07
CA SER A 365 9.37 -30.23 17.01
C SER A 365 9.46 -29.39 18.30
N SER A 366 8.70 -28.30 18.39
CA SER A 366 8.71 -27.39 19.56
C SER A 366 7.53 -27.61 20.51
N GLY A 367 6.65 -28.57 20.19
CA GLY A 367 5.40 -28.85 20.91
C GLY A 367 5.49 -30.03 21.88
#